data_AF-A0A955QEX6-F1
#
_entry.id   AF-A0A955QEX6-F1
#
_cell.length_a   1.000
_cell.length_b   1.000
_cell.length_c   1.000
_cell.angle_alpha   90.00
_cell.angle_beta   90.00
_cell.angle_gamma   90.00
#
_symmetry.space_group_name_H-M   'P 1'
#
loop_
_entity.id
_entity.type
_entity.pdbx_description
1 polymer ?
#
loop_
_entity_poly.entity_id
_entity_poly.type
_entity_poly.pdbx_seq_one_letter_code
_entity_poly.pdbx_strand_id
1 'polypeptide(L)' 'LLKAYIVKAITGGTDAQGEVSVRVEENGITVTGHGSDTDIIIASAQAYLNALNKLADLIKQHARAEQKIGLC' A
#
# COMPACT_ATOMS: atom_id res chain seq x y z
N LEU A 1 -4.99 1.63 -9.94
CA LEU A 1 -4.46 2.98 -10.25
C LEU A 1 -4.06 3.75 -8.98
N LEU A 2 -2.95 4.49 -9.03
CA LEU A 2 -2.45 5.32 -7.93
C LEU A 2 -3.39 6.51 -7.66
N LYS A 3 -3.67 6.81 -6.38
CA LYS A 3 -4.58 7.90 -5.95
C LYS A 3 -3.90 8.95 -5.10
N ALA A 4 -2.97 8.57 -4.23
CA ALA A 4 -2.23 9.51 -3.41
C ALA A 4 -0.83 8.98 -3.11
N TYR A 5 0.12 9.91 -3.06
CA TYR A 5 1.50 9.68 -2.66
C TYR A 5 1.87 10.78 -1.68
N ILE A 6 2.24 10.42 -0.46
CA ILE A 6 2.54 11.36 0.62
C ILE A 6 3.89 10.97 1.21
N VAL A 7 4.78 11.95 1.32
CA VAL A 7 6.08 11.83 1.97
C VAL A 7 6.10 12.71 3.20
N LYS A 8 6.61 12.18 4.31
CA LYS A 8 6.84 12.90 5.56
C LYS A 8 8.26 12.65 6.05
N ALA A 9 8.94 13.69 6.48
CA ALA A 9 10.16 13.55 7.25
C ALA A 9 9.79 13.44 8.74
N ILE A 10 10.20 12.36 9.40
CA ILE A 10 9.93 12.16 10.84
C ILE A 10 10.94 12.94 11.68
N THR A 11 12.20 12.95 11.26
CA THR A 11 13.30 13.65 11.95
C THR A 11 14.06 14.55 10.99
N GLY A 12 14.74 15.56 11.53
CA GLY A 12 15.64 16.44 10.77
C GLY A 12 17.10 16.04 10.96
N GLY A 13 17.96 16.35 9.98
CA GLY A 13 19.38 16.01 9.98
C GLY A 13 19.74 14.98 8.91
N THR A 14 21.02 14.59 8.85
CA THR A 14 21.54 13.64 7.84
C THR A 14 20.95 12.23 7.99
N ASP A 15 20.50 11.87 9.19
CA ASP A 15 19.86 10.59 9.51
C ASP A 15 18.32 10.69 9.58
N ALA A 16 17.76 11.65 8.84
CA ALA A 16 16.32 11.84 8.78
C ALA A 16 15.62 10.58 8.25
N GLN A 17 14.72 10.00 9.04
CA GLN A 17 13.88 8.91 8.58
C GLN A 17 12.69 9.47 7.80
N GLY A 18 12.53 9.02 6.55
CA GLY A 18 11.40 9.36 5.70
C GLY A 18 10.30 8.30 5.81
N GLU A 19 9.06 8.75 6.01
CA GLU A 19 7.87 7.92 5.92
C GLU A 19 7.12 8.23 4.62
N VAL A 20 6.75 7.18 3.89
CA VAL A 20 5.99 7.26 2.65
C VAL A 20 4.69 6.50 2.79
N SER A 21 3.60 7.14 2.38
CA SER A 21 2.28 6.54 2.31
C SER A 21 1.78 6.58 0.88
N VAL A 22 1.38 5.41 0.36
CA VAL A 22 0.89 5.24 -1.01
C VAL A 22 -0.53 4.68 -0.98
N ARG A 23 -1.46 5.39 -1.60
CA ARG A 23 -2.85 4.96 -1.77
C ARG A 23 -3.09 4.52 -3.20
N VAL A 24 -3.56 3.28 -3.37
CA VAL A 24 -3.95 2.71 -4.67
C VAL A 24 -5.40 2.28 -4.62
N GLU A 25 -6.06 2.36 -5.76
CA GLU A 25 -7.45 1.95 -5.95
C GLU A 25 -7.59 1.11 -7.21
N GLU A 26 -8.28 -0.01 -7.12
CA GLU A 26 -8.61 -0.86 -8.27
C GLU A 26 -9.96 -1.54 -8.03
N ASN A 27 -10.81 -1.58 -9.06
CA ASN A 27 -12.14 -2.18 -8.99
C ASN A 27 -12.99 -1.71 -7.79
N GLY A 28 -12.87 -0.43 -7.42
CA GLY A 28 -13.55 0.17 -6.26
C GLY A 28 -12.92 -0.15 -4.89
N ILE A 29 -11.90 -1.01 -4.84
CA ILE A 29 -11.15 -1.33 -3.62
C ILE A 29 -10.02 -0.32 -3.47
N THR A 30 -10.02 0.42 -2.37
CA THR A 30 -8.94 1.37 -2.04
C THR A 30 -8.11 0.82 -0.89
N VAL A 31 -6.78 0.78 -1.07
CA VAL A 31 -5.84 0.39 -0.01
C VAL A 31 -4.73 1.42 0.14
N THR A 32 -4.17 1.48 1.34
CA THR A 32 -3.00 2.31 1.65
C THR A 32 -1.85 1.43 2.14
N GLY A 33 -0.70 1.58 1.49
CA GLY A 33 0.58 1.01 1.91
C GLY A 33 1.46 2.09 2.55
N HIS A 34 2.32 1.66 3.47
CA HIS A 34 3.26 2.52 4.19
C HIS A 34 4.65 1.93 4.07
N GLY A 35 5.67 2.78 4.00
CA GLY A 35 7.06 2.40 3.98
C GLY A 35 7.88 3.47 4.69
N SER A 36 8.95 3.07 5.34
CA SER A 36 9.75 3.98 6.15
C SER A 36 11.20 3.58 6.09
N ASP A 37 12.05 4.53 5.70
CA ASP A 37 13.48 4.31 5.51
C ASP A 37 14.22 5.66 5.54
N THR A 38 15.52 5.66 5.81
CA THR A 38 16.34 6.88 5.69
C THR A 38 16.54 7.25 4.21
N ASP A 39 16.49 6.26 3.31
CA ASP A 39 16.41 6.48 1.86
C ASP A 39 14.94 6.55 1.40
N ILE A 40 14.56 7.72 0.91
CA ILE A 40 13.19 7.98 0.46
C ILE A 40 12.75 7.07 -0.71
N ILE A 41 13.68 6.61 -1.55
CA ILE A 41 13.38 5.71 -2.66
C ILE A 41 13.05 4.32 -2.12
N ILE A 42 13.81 3.83 -1.14
CA ILE A 42 13.55 2.55 -0.48
C ILE A 42 12.20 2.61 0.26
N ALA A 43 11.96 3.67 1.02
CA ALA A 43 10.68 3.89 1.71
C ALA A 43 9.50 3.91 0.73
N SER A 44 9.67 4.56 -0.43
CA SER A 44 8.64 4.63 -1.47
C SER A 44 8.36 3.26 -2.11
N ALA A 45 9.42 2.50 -2.41
CA ALA A 45 9.29 1.16 -2.97
C ALA A 45 8.58 0.22 -2.00
N GLN A 46 8.94 0.26 -0.71
CA GLN A 46 8.27 -0.50 0.35
C GLN A 46 6.80 -0.11 0.47
N ALA A 47 6.48 1.19 0.50
CA ALA A 47 5.12 1.68 0.61
C ALA A 47 4.24 1.20 -0.55
N TYR A 48 4.77 1.24 -1.77
CA TYR A 48 4.06 0.77 -2.96
C TYR A 48 3.87 -0.76 -2.96
N LEU A 49 4.92 -1.52 -2.64
CA LEU A 49 4.83 -2.98 -2.54
C LEU A 49 3.80 -3.41 -1.48
N ASN A 50 3.81 -2.75 -0.32
CA ASN A 50 2.84 -2.99 0.74
C ASN A 50 1.40 -2.67 0.30
N ALA A 51 1.20 -1.62 -0.50
CA ALA A 51 -0.11 -1.29 -1.06
C ALA A 51 -0.59 -2.38 -2.03
N LEU A 52 0.29 -2.84 -2.94
CA LEU A 52 -0.05 -3.88 -3.93
C LEU A 52 -0.35 -5.23 -3.28
N ASN A 53 0.43 -5.64 -2.27
CA ASN A 53 0.18 -6.89 -1.56
C ASN A 53 -1.19 -6.88 -0.88
N LYS A 54 -1.53 -5.78 -0.18
CA LYS A 54 -2.86 -5.62 0.42
C LYS A 54 -3.98 -5.65 -0.61
N LEU A 55 -3.78 -4.98 -1.76
CA LEU A 55 -4.78 -4.95 -2.83
C LEU A 55 -5.01 -6.36 -3.39
N ALA A 56 -3.93 -7.09 -3.70
CA ALA A 56 -4.01 -8.44 -4.23
C ALA A 56 -4.68 -9.42 -3.25
N ASP A 57 -4.40 -9.29 -1.95
CA ASP A 57 -5.02 -10.12 -0.93
C ASP A 57 -6.52 -9.85 -0.79
N LEU A 58 -6.96 -8.59 -0.84
CA LEU A 58 -8.38 -8.25 -0.82
C LEU A 58 -9.12 -8.74 -2.07
N ILE A 59 -8.52 -8.58 -3.26
CA ILE A 59 -9.10 -9.09 -4.51
C ILE A 59 -9.26 -10.62 -4.44
N LYS A 60 -8.24 -11.34 -3.94
CA LYS A 60 -8.32 -12.80 -3.74
C LYS A 60 -9.42 -13.18 -2.74
N GLN A 61 -9.58 -12.42 -1.66
CA GLN A 61 -10.62 -12.67 -0.66
C GLN A 61 -12.03 -12.47 -1.24
N HIS A 62 -12.24 -11.40 -2.01
CA HIS A 62 -13.51 -11.16 -2.71
C HIS A 62 -13.85 -12.32 -3.67
N ALA A 63 -12.88 -12.77 -4.48
CA ALA A 63 -13.09 -13.90 -5.38
C ALA A 63 -13.42 -15.22 -4.64
N ARG A 64 -12.81 -15.46 -3.48
CA ARG A 64 -13.09 -16.65 -2.65
C ARG A 64 -14.48 -16.59 -1.98
N ALA A 65 -14.94 -15.40 -1.60
CA ALA A 65 -16.26 -15.22 -0.98
C ALA A 65 -17.38 -15.54 -1.98
N GLU A 66 -17.24 -15.12 -3.24
CA GLU A 66 -18.20 -15.39 -4.31
C GLU A 66 -18.28 -16.88 -4.66
N GLN A 67 -17.16 -17.61 -4.63
CA GLN A 67 -17.13 -19.06 -4.88
C GLN A 67 -17.87 -19.89 -3.82
N LYS A 68 -17.99 -19.39 -2.59
CA LYS A 68 -18.65 -20.11 -1.49
C LYS A 68 -20.18 -20.00 -1.55
N ILE A 69 -20.70 -18.96 -2.19
CA ILE A 69 -22.14 -18.71 -2.34
C ILE A 69 -22.74 -19.61 -3.45
N GLY A 70 -21.95 -20.03 -4.44
CA GLY A 70 -22.37 -20.95 -5.51
C GLY A 70 -22.36 -22.44 -5.14
N LEU A 71 -22.07 -22.81 -3.89
CA LEU A 71 -22.01 -24.20 -3.41
C LEU A 71 -23.07 -24.49 -2.34
N CYS A 72 -24.23 -23.83 -2.41
CA CYS A 72 -25.41 -24.17 -1.63
C CYS A 72 -26.51 -24.70 -2.54
#